data_AF-A0A1Q7BR23-F1
#
_entry.id   AF-A0A1Q7BR23-F1
#
_cell.length_a   1.000
_cell.length_b   1.000
_cell.length_c   1.000
_cell.angle_alpha   90.00
_cell.angle_beta   90.00
_cell.angle_gamma   90.00
#
_symmetry.space_group_name_H-M   'P 1'
#
loop_
_entity.id
_entity.type
_entity.pdbx_description
1 polymer ?
#
loop_
_entity_poly.entity_id
_entity_poly.type
_entity_poly.pdbx_seq_one_letter_code
_entity_poly.pdbx_strand_id
1 'polypeptide(L)'
;MQLYSRPGNDLTHRFPLIVDTLARLRSRSCIIDGEAVACDDNGVASFDLVRHHRANDGIFLYAFDLIELNGDDLRRDPLEGRECASREA
;
A
#
# COMPACT_ATOMS: atom_id res chain seq x y z
N MET A 1 11.10 5.69 2.52
CA MET A 1 9.88 4.86 2.43
C MET A 1 10.31 3.47 1.96
N GLN A 2 9.80 2.40 2.56
CA GLN A 2 10.11 1.02 2.17
C GLN A 2 8.80 0.28 1.92
N LEU A 3 8.79 -0.62 0.94
CA LEU A 3 7.63 -1.43 0.60
C LEU A 3 8.01 -2.91 0.71
N TYR A 4 7.24 -3.67 1.48
CA TYR A 4 7.47 -5.10 1.70
C TYR A 4 6.30 -5.92 1.20
N SER A 5 6.59 -7.11 0.66
CA SER A 5 5.58 -8.12 0.40
C SER A 5 5.11 -8.80 1.70
N ARG A 6 3.98 -9.51 1.67
CA ARG A 6 3.54 -10.33 2.82
C ARG A 6 4.62 -11.29 3.37
N PRO A 7 5.39 -12.02 2.54
CA PRO A 7 6.50 -12.84 3.05
C PRO A 7 7.76 -12.04 3.46
N GLY A 8 7.77 -10.71 3.34
CA GLY A 8 8.86 -9.85 3.81
C GLY A 8 9.91 -9.49 2.75
N ASN A 9 9.65 -9.73 1.46
CA ASN A 9 10.58 -9.34 0.40
C ASN A 9 10.51 -7.83 0.19
N ASP A 10 11.65 -7.16 0.10
CA ASP A 10 11.73 -5.75 -0.24
C ASP A 10 11.34 -5.54 -1.72
N LEU A 11 10.28 -4.78 -1.93
CA LEU A 11 9.71 -4.42 -3.24
C LEU A 11 9.90 -2.93 -3.55
N THR A 12 10.73 -2.20 -2.80
CA THR A 12 10.89 -0.75 -2.93
C THR A 12 11.32 -0.35 -4.35
N HIS A 13 12.27 -1.07 -4.94
CA HIS A 13 12.71 -0.84 -6.33
C HIS A 13 11.72 -1.37 -7.38
N ARG A 14 10.82 -2.26 -6.96
CA ARG A 14 9.86 -2.92 -7.82
C ARG A 14 8.70 -1.99 -8.20
N PHE A 15 8.30 -1.12 -7.28
CA PHE A 15 7.14 -0.23 -7.43
C PHE A 15 7.48 1.22 -7.06
N PRO A 16 8.36 1.89 -7.83
CA PRO A 16 8.84 3.23 -7.50
C PRO A 16 7.69 4.26 -7.42
N LEU A 17 6.68 4.17 -8.28
CA LEU A 17 5.53 5.09 -8.26
C LEU A 17 4.70 4.97 -6.97
N ILE A 18 4.52 3.76 -6.44
CA ILE A 18 3.83 3.55 -5.15
C ILE A 18 4.66 4.16 -4.03
N VAL A 19 5.97 3.89 -4.01
CA VAL A 19 6.90 4.42 -3.00
C VAL A 19 6.93 5.95 -3.02
N ASP A 20 7.01 6.56 -4.20
CA ASP A 20 7.02 8.02 -4.37
C ASP A 20 5.70 8.67 -3.96
N THR A 21 4.57 7.99 -4.18
CA THR A 21 3.25 8.46 -3.77
C THR A 21 3.11 8.41 -2.24
N LEU A 22 3.48 7.28 -1.63
CA LEU A 22 3.45 7.11 -0.18
C LEU A 22 4.43 8.05 0.54
N ALA A 23 5.55 8.40 -0.08
CA ALA A 23 6.51 9.37 0.47
C ALA A 23 5.95 10.81 0.58
N ARG A 24 4.79 11.10 -0.05
CA ARG A 24 4.11 12.40 0.02
C ARG A 24 3.09 12.50 1.15
N LEU A 25 2.83 11.41 1.87
CA LEU A 25 1.97 11.42 3.05
C LEU A 25 2.53 12.40 4.08
N ARG A 26 1.64 13.06 4.83
CA ARG A 26 2.04 14.11 5.78
C ARG A 26 2.57 13.55 7.10
N SER A 27 2.46 12.25 7.28
CA SER A 27 2.93 11.51 8.45
C SER A 27 4.46 11.48 8.52
N ARG A 28 4.98 11.44 9.76
CA ARG A 28 6.40 11.26 10.05
C ARG A 28 6.83 9.81 9.90
N SER A 29 5.95 8.89 10.29
CA SER A 29 6.07 7.44 10.11
C SER A 29 4.68 6.85 9.95
N CYS A 30 4.57 5.78 9.17
CA CYS A 30 3.37 4.97 9.15
C CYS A 30 3.66 3.56 8.64
N ILE A 31 2.88 2.59 9.11
CA ILE A 31 2.83 1.24 8.56
C ILE A 31 1.43 1.05 7.99
N ILE A 32 1.35 0.84 6.68
CA ILE A 32 0.09 0.65 5.95
C ILE A 32 0.05 -0.79 5.43
N ASP A 33 -1.08 -1.45 5.62
CA ASP A 33 -1.38 -2.72 4.95
C ASP A 33 -2.26 -2.47 3.73
N GLY A 34 -1.95 -3.18 2.64
CA GLY A 34 -2.57 -2.94 1.35
C GLY A 34 -2.24 -4.00 0.31
N GLU A 35 -3.02 -4.01 -0.77
CA GLU A 35 -2.85 -4.93 -1.89
C GLU A 35 -2.41 -4.16 -3.14
N ALA A 36 -1.34 -4.61 -3.79
CA ALA A 36 -0.95 -4.10 -5.10
C ALA A 36 -1.81 -4.75 -6.19
N VAL A 37 -2.53 -3.94 -6.96
CA VAL A 37 -3.50 -4.40 -7.95
C VAL A 37 -3.14 -3.83 -9.32
N ALA A 38 -3.28 -4.65 -10.36
CA ALA A 38 -3.30 -4.22 -11.75
C ALA A 38 -4.60 -4.69 -12.38
N CYS A 39 -5.22 -3.87 -13.21
CA CYS A 39 -6.38 -4.26 -14.00
C CYS A 39 -5.95 -4.68 -15.41
N ASP A 40 -6.64 -5.66 -15.98
CA ASP A 40 -6.56 -5.95 -17.41
C ASP A 40 -7.36 -4.92 -18.24
N ASP A 41 -7.37 -5.10 -19.56
CA ASP A 41 -8.07 -4.19 -20.49
C ASP A 41 -9.59 -4.13 -20.27
N ASN A 42 -10.17 -5.09 -19.53
CA ASN A 42 -11.59 -5.12 -19.15
C ASN A 42 -11.84 -4.52 -17.76
N GLY A 43 -10.81 -3.99 -17.11
CA GLY A 43 -10.89 -3.42 -15.76
C GLY A 43 -10.90 -4.48 -14.65
N VAL A 44 -10.64 -5.75 -14.96
CA VAL A 44 -10.65 -6.84 -13.98
C VAL A 44 -9.29 -6.93 -13.31
N ALA A 45 -9.28 -6.95 -11.97
CA ALA A 45 -8.07 -7.12 -11.19
C ALA A 45 -7.38 -8.47 -11.52
N SER A 46 -6.12 -8.41 -11.96
CA SER A 46 -5.33 -9.57 -12.32
C SER A 46 -4.00 -9.59 -11.58
N PHE A 47 -3.86 -10.56 -10.68
CA PHE A 47 -2.65 -10.76 -9.89
C PHE A 47 -1.45 -11.20 -10.74
N ASP A 48 -1.69 -11.90 -11.85
CA ASP A 48 -0.63 -12.32 -12.76
C ASP A 48 0.07 -11.14 -13.43
N LEU A 49 -0.64 -10.04 -13.69
CA LEU A 49 -0.05 -8.83 -14.24
C LEU A 49 0.94 -8.19 -13.26
N VAL A 50 0.60 -8.17 -11.96
CA VAL A 50 1.46 -7.67 -10.88
C VAL A 50 2.71 -8.56 -10.72
N ARG A 51 2.52 -9.88 -10.76
CA ARG A 51 3.62 -10.86 -10.63
C ARG A 51 4.62 -10.78 -11.78
N HIS A 52 4.15 -10.62 -13.01
CA HIS A 52 4.99 -10.66 -14.20
C HIS A 52 5.49 -9.29 -14.69
N HIS A 53 5.20 -8.19 -13.96
CA HIS A 53 5.63 -6.84 -14.35
C HIS A 53 5.12 -6.38 -15.72
N ARG A 54 3.99 -6.92 -16.18
CA ARG A 54 3.46 -6.65 -17.52
C ARG A 54 2.62 -5.37 -17.60
N ALA A 55 2.37 -4.73 -16.46
CA ALA A 55 1.51 -3.55 -16.35
C ALA A 55 2.06 -2.53 -15.34
N ASN A 56 3.38 -2.27 -15.32
CA ASN A 56 4.02 -1.41 -14.30
C ASN A 56 3.35 -0.04 -14.14
N ASP A 57 2.85 0.54 -15.22
CA ASP A 57 2.24 1.87 -15.24
C ASP A 57 0.78 1.85 -14.76
N GLY A 58 0.15 0.67 -14.72
CA GLY A 58 -1.23 0.43 -14.28
C GLY A 58 -1.34 -0.25 -12.92
N ILE A 59 -0.23 -0.42 -12.20
CA ILE A 59 -0.22 -0.99 -10.85
C ILE A 59 -0.48 0.12 -9.83
N PHE A 60 -1.49 -0.08 -8.98
CA PHE A 60 -1.83 0.81 -7.89
C PHE A 60 -1.94 0.05 -6.57
N LEU A 61 -1.80 0.76 -5.45
CA LEU A 61 -1.92 0.20 -4.11
C LEU A 61 -3.31 0.51 -3.55
N TYR A 62 -4.06 -0.53 -3.15
CA TYR A 62 -5.27 -0.37 -2.36
C TYR A 62 -4.93 -0.55 -0.88
N ALA A 63 -4.82 0.57 -0.16
CA ALA A 63 -4.59 0.57 1.28
C ALA A 63 -5.91 0.34 2.03
N PHE A 64 -5.96 -0.70 2.86
CA PHE A 64 -7.16 -1.04 3.62
C PHE A 64 -6.94 -1.03 5.13
N ASP A 65 -5.69 -0.93 5.60
CA ASP A 65 -5.42 -0.88 7.03
C ASP A 65 -4.24 0.03 7.38
N LEU A 66 -4.37 0.76 8.49
CA LEU A 66 -3.30 1.55 9.09
C LEU A 66 -2.91 0.88 10.40
N ILE A 67 -1.66 0.44 10.48
CA ILE A 67 -1.10 -0.33 11.60
C ILE A 67 -0.41 0.59 12.59
N GLU A 68 0.35 1.56 12.08
CA GLU A 68 1.08 2.54 12.87
C GLU A 68 0.96 3.90 12.21
N LEU A 69 0.84 4.96 13.01
CA LEU A 69 0.93 6.34 12.56
C LEU A 69 1.73 7.18 13.57
N ASN A 70 2.81 7.80 13.11
CA ASN A 70 3.68 8.67 13.91
C ASN A 70 4.22 8.02 15.21
N GLY A 71 4.40 6.70 15.22
CA GLY A 71 4.84 5.93 16.38
C GLY A 71 3.70 5.37 17.24
N ASP A 72 2.45 5.74 16.95
CA ASP A 72 1.27 5.20 17.65
C ASP A 72 0.81 3.89 16.98
N ASP A 73 0.76 2.80 17.78
CA ASP A 73 0.27 1.48 17.34
C ASP A 73 -1.26 1.46 17.35
N LEU A 74 -1.85 1.52 16.15
CA LEU A 74 -3.30 1.60 15.95
C LEU A 74 -3.97 0.23 15.93
N ARG A 75 -3.24 -0.89 16.03
CA ARG A 75 -3.84 -2.24 15.98
C ARG A 75 -4.79 -2.53 17.14
N ARG A 76 -4.69 -1.76 18.22
CA ARG A 76 -5.56 -1.87 19.39
C ARG A 76 -6.84 -1.05 19.27
N ASP A 77 -6.91 -0.18 18.27
CA ASP A 77 -8.09 0.63 18.02
C ASP A 77 -9.15 -0.20 17.29
N PRO A 78 -10.44 0.10 17.50
CA PRO A 78 -11.50 -0.48 16.68
C PRO A 78 -11.24 -0.24 15.19
N LEU A 79 -11.65 -1.19 14.34
CA LEU A 79 -11.46 -1.12 12.89
C LEU A 79 -11.95 0.22 12.29
N GLU A 80 -13.09 0.72 12.77
CA GLU A 80 -13.67 2.01 12.36
C GLU A 80 -12.72 3.19 12.63
N GLY A 81 -12.02 3.18 13.76
CA GLY A 81 -11.03 4.20 14.11
C GLY A 81 -9.81 4.15 13.19
N ARG A 82 -9.35 2.94 12.86
CA ARG A 82 -8.20 2.70 11.97
C ARG A 82 -8.51 3.12 10.53
N GLU A 83 -9.72 2.83 10.04
CA GLU A 83 -10.17 3.28 8.74
C GLU A 83 -10.28 4.81 8.64
N CYS A 84 -10.72 5.47 9.71
CA CYS A 84 -10.80 6.94 9.74
C CYS A 84 -9.40 7.55 9.65
N ALA A 85 -8.46 7.08 10.48
CA ALA A 85 -7.07 7.52 10.46
C ALA A 85 -6.40 7.27 9.10
N SER A 86 -6.68 6.13 8.46
CA SER A 86 -6.16 5.80 7.12
C SER A 86 -6.61 6.80 6.06
N ARG A 87 -7.82 7.37 6.17
CA ARG A 87 -8.34 8.37 5.24
C ARG A 87 -7.75 9.77 5.47
N GLU A 88 -7.21 10.04 6.65
CA GLU A 88 -6.72 11.37 7.06
C GLU A 88 -5.18 11.53 7.00
N ALA A 89 -4.44 10.42 6.86
CA ALA A 89 -2.97 10.38 6.77
C ALA A 89 -2.42 11.00 5.47
#